data_AF-A0A7K2YJ22-F1
#
_entry.id   AF-A0A7K2YJ22-F1
#
_cell.length_a   1.000
_cell.length_b   1.000
_cell.length_c   1.000
_cell.angle_alpha   90.00
_cell.angle_beta   90.00
_cell.angle_gamma   90.00
#
_symmetry.space_group_name_H-M   'P 1'
#
loop_
_entity.id
_entity.type
_entity.pdbx_description
1 polymer ?
#
loop_
_entity_poly.entity_id
_entity_poly.type
_entity_poly.pdbx_seq_one_letter_code
_entity_poly.pdbx_strand_id
1 'polypeptide(L)'
;IAAGTGFTKMALYRHVPSRAALVALMVDTALGAPAAPLAPAARPFPGVPAGEWRERLAGWARAMLAVLREHPWLLAAMPGHRVLGPNETDWIESALVALADTGLAGDEQLDAVFLVVGHVRNVAQQSVSSPTAYRDEPEELMSSMVAGATGEHADRYPALTAAVGSAEGARDNALAFGLDRILDGLELLIDRRREGSAT
;
A
#
# COMPACT_ATOMS: atom_id res chain seq x y z
N ILE A 1 15.58 22.41 -1.52
CA ILE A 1 15.11 22.28 -2.92
C ILE A 1 15.75 23.34 -3.83
N ALA A 2 15.56 24.65 -3.65
CA ALA A 2 16.15 25.67 -4.56
C ALA A 2 17.70 25.77 -4.54
N ALA A 3 18.38 25.35 -3.48
CA ALA A 3 19.84 25.41 -3.39
C ALA A 3 20.57 24.27 -4.16
N GLY A 4 19.85 23.27 -4.66
CA GLY A 4 20.45 22.07 -5.29
C GLY A 4 20.17 21.92 -6.79
N THR A 5 19.39 22.82 -7.39
CA THR A 5 18.91 22.65 -8.78
C THR A 5 19.54 23.63 -9.78
N GLY A 6 20.46 24.51 -9.36
CA GLY A 6 21.06 25.51 -10.24
C GLY A 6 20.07 26.58 -10.77
N PHE A 7 18.81 26.56 -10.32
CA PHE A 7 17.77 27.50 -10.70
C PHE A 7 17.42 28.46 -9.56
N THR A 8 17.20 29.74 -9.88
CA THR A 8 16.67 30.72 -8.92
C THR A 8 15.21 30.39 -8.56
N LYS A 9 14.79 30.73 -7.33
CA LYS A 9 13.39 30.57 -6.86
C LYS A 9 12.34 31.10 -7.86
N MET A 10 12.69 32.12 -8.65
CA MET A 10 11.83 32.74 -9.66
C MET A 10 11.61 31.91 -10.93
N ALA A 11 12.50 30.97 -11.28
CA ALA A 11 12.30 30.10 -12.44
C ALA A 11 11.30 28.97 -12.16
N LEU A 12 11.21 28.50 -10.91
CA LEU A 12 10.32 27.40 -10.51
C LEU A 12 8.83 27.78 -10.60
N TYR A 13 8.46 29.00 -10.19
CA TYR A 13 7.08 29.48 -10.23
C TYR A 13 6.52 29.68 -11.64
N ARG A 14 7.38 29.72 -12.67
CA ARG A 14 6.95 29.83 -14.07
C ARG A 14 6.28 28.54 -14.56
N HIS A 15 6.68 27.39 -14.00
CA HIS A 15 6.22 26.08 -14.44
C HIS A 15 5.33 25.38 -13.40
N VAL A 16 5.39 25.84 -12.14
CA VAL A 16 4.62 25.22 -11.05
C VAL A 16 3.87 26.30 -10.27
N PRO A 17 2.53 26.32 -10.31
CA PRO A 17 1.73 27.45 -9.82
C PRO A 17 1.69 27.56 -8.28
N SER A 18 2.07 26.50 -7.54
CA SER A 18 2.03 26.50 -6.08
C SER A 18 2.95 25.44 -5.46
N ARG A 19 3.19 25.55 -4.15
CA ARG A 19 3.88 24.50 -3.38
C ARG A 19 3.14 23.16 -3.47
N ALA A 20 1.81 23.17 -3.46
CA ALA A 20 1.01 21.96 -3.58
C ALA A 20 1.21 21.28 -4.95
N ALA A 21 1.28 22.06 -6.03
CA ALA A 21 1.60 21.55 -7.36
C ALA A 21 3.03 21.00 -7.45
N LEU A 22 4.00 21.60 -6.75
CA LEU A 22 5.36 21.07 -6.69
C LEU A 22 5.40 19.73 -5.95
N VAL A 23 4.71 19.63 -4.81
CA VAL A 23 4.60 18.38 -4.06
C VAL A 23 3.91 17.31 -4.90
N ALA A 24 2.83 17.64 -5.61
CA ALA A 24 2.16 16.71 -6.53
C ALA A 24 3.12 16.17 -7.59
N LEU A 25 3.91 17.04 -8.24
CA LEU A 25 4.90 16.63 -9.23
C LEU A 25 6.00 15.75 -8.63
N MET A 26 6.51 16.11 -7.44
CA MET A 26 7.52 15.31 -6.74
C MET A 26 6.98 13.92 -6.43
N VAL A 27 5.76 13.84 -5.88
CA VAL A 27 5.10 12.56 -5.55
C VAL A 27 4.92 11.71 -6.80
N ASP A 28 4.37 12.29 -7.87
CA ASP A 28 4.13 11.55 -9.12
C ASP A 28 5.43 11.06 -9.76
N THR A 29 6.48 11.88 -9.74
CA THR A 29 7.81 11.50 -10.25
C THR A 29 8.42 10.35 -9.46
N ALA A 30 8.29 10.37 -8.14
CA ALA A 30 8.86 9.35 -7.26
C ALA A 30 8.02 8.07 -7.23
N LEU A 31 6.70 8.15 -7.42
CA LEU A 31 5.88 6.96 -7.64
C LEU A 31 6.34 6.19 -8.87
N GLY A 32 6.67 6.93 -9.95
CA GLY A 32 7.01 6.35 -11.25
C GLY A 32 5.84 5.56 -11.85
N ALA A 33 5.92 5.26 -13.14
CA ALA A 33 4.91 4.40 -13.77
C ALA A 33 5.03 2.96 -13.20
N PRO A 34 3.91 2.26 -12.97
CA PRO A 34 3.96 0.85 -12.59
C PRO A 34 4.68 0.03 -13.68
N ALA A 35 5.70 -0.74 -13.28
CA ALA A 35 6.48 -1.57 -14.20
C ALA A 35 5.64 -2.73 -14.76
N ALA A 36 6.00 -3.27 -15.92
CA ALA A 36 5.38 -4.50 -16.44
C ALA A 36 5.49 -5.65 -15.42
N PRO A 37 4.46 -6.50 -15.25
CA PRO A 37 3.20 -6.57 -16.00
C PRO A 37 2.08 -5.66 -15.45
N LEU A 38 2.36 -4.80 -14.48
CA LEU A 38 1.40 -3.89 -13.84
C LEU A 38 1.15 -2.61 -14.66
N ALA A 39 2.00 -2.30 -15.64
CA ALA A 39 1.76 -1.21 -16.57
C ALA A 39 0.34 -1.34 -17.18
N PRO A 40 -0.42 -0.24 -17.38
CA PRO A 40 -1.72 -0.28 -18.04
C PRO A 40 -1.56 -0.70 -19.51
N ALA A 41 -1.37 -2.00 -19.75
CA ALA A 41 -1.34 -2.57 -21.08
C ALA A 41 -2.78 -2.77 -21.54
N ALA A 42 -3.32 -1.76 -22.22
CA ALA A 42 -4.42 -1.82 -23.18
C ALA A 42 -5.46 -2.95 -22.97
N ARG A 43 -6.38 -2.80 -22.01
CA ARG A 43 -7.49 -3.72 -21.68
C ARG A 43 -7.04 -5.16 -21.37
N PRO A 44 -7.70 -5.87 -20.44
CA PRO A 44 -7.58 -7.31 -20.44
C PRO A 44 -8.05 -7.81 -21.83
N PHE A 45 -7.22 -8.62 -22.49
CA PHE A 45 -7.70 -9.51 -23.54
C PHE A 45 -8.92 -10.24 -22.95
N PRO A 46 -10.06 -10.33 -23.67
CA PRO A 46 -11.22 -11.05 -23.14
C PRO A 46 -10.79 -12.47 -22.78
N GLY A 47 -10.90 -12.83 -21.51
CA GLY A 47 -10.55 -14.16 -21.00
C GLY A 47 -9.46 -14.24 -19.95
N VAL A 48 -9.22 -13.20 -19.13
CA VAL A 48 -8.46 -13.39 -17.89
C VAL A 48 -9.16 -14.47 -17.06
N PRO A 49 -8.52 -15.62 -16.80
CA PRO A 49 -9.12 -16.70 -16.02
C PRO A 49 -9.62 -16.21 -14.67
N ALA A 50 -10.78 -16.72 -14.24
CA ALA A 50 -11.28 -16.52 -12.89
C ALA A 50 -10.20 -16.99 -11.90
N GLY A 51 -9.64 -16.05 -11.12
CA GLY A 51 -8.59 -16.31 -10.13
C GLY A 51 -7.32 -15.47 -10.31
N GLU A 52 -7.02 -14.92 -11.49
CA GLU A 52 -5.80 -14.12 -11.69
C GLU A 52 -5.84 -12.74 -11.00
N TRP A 53 -7.04 -12.20 -10.72
CA TRP A 53 -7.20 -10.90 -10.06
C TRP A 53 -6.46 -10.86 -8.71
N ARG A 54 -6.48 -11.98 -7.98
CA ARG A 54 -5.87 -12.11 -6.66
C ARG A 54 -4.36 -11.97 -6.73
N GLU A 55 -3.73 -12.70 -7.66
CA GLU A 55 -2.29 -12.65 -7.88
C GLU A 55 -1.84 -11.28 -8.40
N ARG A 56 -2.62 -10.67 -9.30
CA ARG A 56 -2.36 -9.32 -9.84
C ARG A 56 -2.40 -8.26 -8.75
N LEU A 57 -3.45 -8.25 -7.93
CA LEU A 57 -3.59 -7.27 -6.85
C LEU A 57 -2.52 -7.49 -5.76
N ALA A 58 -2.12 -8.75 -5.52
CA ALA A 58 -1.01 -9.05 -4.63
C ALA A 58 0.35 -8.59 -5.18
N GLY A 59 0.62 -8.81 -6.48
CA GLY A 59 1.81 -8.30 -7.16
C GLY A 59 1.88 -6.78 -7.13
N TRP A 60 0.75 -6.13 -7.40
CA TRP A 60 0.57 -4.68 -7.32
C TRP A 60 0.88 -4.13 -5.92
N ALA A 61 0.33 -4.74 -4.87
CA ALA A 61 0.58 -4.33 -3.49
C ALA A 61 2.07 -4.40 -3.10
N ARG A 62 2.76 -5.49 -3.50
CA ARG A 62 4.20 -5.66 -3.26
C ARG A 62 5.03 -4.61 -4.00
N ALA A 63 4.68 -4.31 -5.26
CA ALA A 63 5.39 -3.31 -6.05
C ALA A 63 5.21 -1.90 -5.45
N MET A 64 4.00 -1.54 -5.03
CA MET A 64 3.75 -0.26 -4.35
C MET A 64 4.51 -0.16 -3.02
N LEU A 65 4.57 -1.25 -2.24
CA LEU A 65 5.37 -1.28 -1.01
C LEU A 65 6.86 -1.03 -1.29
N ALA A 66 7.40 -1.62 -2.36
CA ALA A 66 8.80 -1.40 -2.75
C ALA A 66 9.08 0.08 -3.05
N VAL A 67 8.21 0.75 -3.81
CA VAL A 67 8.31 2.18 -4.10
C VAL A 67 8.25 3.02 -2.81
N LEU A 68 7.31 2.71 -1.90
CA LEU A 68 7.21 3.44 -0.62
C LEU A 68 8.41 3.22 0.29
N ARG A 69 9.05 2.05 0.22
CA ARG A 69 10.30 1.74 0.94
C ARG A 69 11.51 2.45 0.33
N GLU A 70 11.58 2.59 -0.99
CA GLU A 70 12.62 3.35 -1.69
C GLU A 70 12.47 4.87 -1.47
N HIS A 71 11.23 5.34 -1.32
CA HIS A 71 10.92 6.74 -1.10
C HIS A 71 10.05 6.98 0.14
N PRO A 72 10.58 6.74 1.37
CA PRO A 72 9.84 6.86 2.63
C PRO A 72 9.08 8.18 2.85
N TRP A 73 9.61 9.27 2.28
CA TRP A 73 9.00 10.60 2.37
C TRP A 73 7.64 10.70 1.67
N LEU A 74 7.32 9.77 0.74
CA LEU A 74 6.01 9.67 0.10
C LEU A 74 4.88 9.46 1.11
N LEU A 75 5.13 8.74 2.21
CA LEU A 75 4.12 8.49 3.24
C LEU A 75 3.57 9.78 3.85
N ALA A 76 4.43 10.79 4.02
CA ALA A 76 4.06 12.11 4.53
C ALA A 76 3.60 13.08 3.42
N ALA A 77 4.02 12.88 2.17
CA ALA A 77 3.74 13.80 1.06
C ALA A 77 2.46 13.48 0.29
N MET A 78 2.03 12.22 0.25
CA MET A 78 0.82 11.79 -0.45
C MET A 78 -0.48 12.30 0.20
N PRO A 79 -0.65 12.32 1.54
CA PRO A 79 -1.89 12.80 2.17
C PRO A 79 -2.19 14.26 1.86
N GLY A 80 -3.46 14.58 1.61
CA GLY A 80 -3.96 15.95 1.45
C GLY A 80 -4.53 16.25 0.07
N HIS A 81 -5.02 17.48 -0.10
CA HIS A 81 -5.64 17.93 -1.34
C HIS A 81 -4.57 18.29 -2.36
N ARG A 82 -4.33 17.39 -3.32
CA ARG A 82 -3.45 17.60 -4.46
C ARG A 82 -4.05 16.93 -5.70
N VAL A 83 -3.65 17.44 -6.86
CA VAL A 83 -4.01 16.81 -8.14
C VAL A 83 -3.19 15.53 -8.27
N LEU A 84 -3.85 14.43 -8.64
CA LEU A 84 -3.18 13.18 -8.99
C LEU A 84 -2.43 13.37 -10.30
N GLY A 85 -1.18 12.91 -10.36
CA GLY A 85 -0.41 12.93 -11.59
C GLY A 85 -0.67 11.67 -12.45
N PRO A 86 -0.09 11.61 -13.65
CA PRO A 86 -0.25 10.48 -14.57
C PRO A 86 0.23 9.15 -13.97
N ASN A 87 1.40 9.11 -13.31
CA ASN A 87 1.91 7.86 -12.75
C ASN A 87 1.00 7.34 -11.63
N GLU A 88 0.55 8.22 -10.75
CA GLU A 88 -0.38 7.84 -9.69
C GLU A 88 -1.73 7.36 -10.24
N THR A 89 -2.20 7.98 -11.33
CA THR A 89 -3.41 7.55 -12.03
C THR A 89 -3.21 6.16 -12.64
N ASP A 90 -2.05 5.89 -13.24
CA ASP A 90 -1.71 4.58 -13.80
C ASP A 90 -1.64 3.49 -12.72
N TRP A 91 -1.17 3.82 -11.51
CA TRP A 91 -1.21 2.89 -10.37
C TRP A 91 -2.65 2.50 -9.99
N ILE A 92 -3.58 3.47 -9.98
CA ILE A 92 -5.00 3.21 -9.70
C ILE A 92 -5.63 2.40 -10.83
N GLU A 93 -5.44 2.82 -12.08
CA GLU A 93 -5.95 2.13 -13.28
C GLU A 93 -5.48 0.67 -13.32
N SER A 94 -4.19 0.42 -13.04
CA SER A 94 -3.61 -0.93 -12.98
C SER A 94 -4.35 -1.86 -12.01
N ALA A 95 -4.69 -1.36 -10.82
CA ALA A 95 -5.41 -2.14 -9.83
C ALA A 95 -6.89 -2.35 -10.21
N LEU A 96 -7.52 -1.34 -10.82
CA LEU A 96 -8.89 -1.47 -11.34
C LEU A 96 -8.97 -2.46 -12.50
N VAL A 97 -7.99 -2.46 -13.41
CA VAL A 97 -7.88 -3.46 -14.48
C VAL A 97 -7.77 -4.88 -13.91
N ALA A 98 -7.04 -5.06 -12.80
CA ALA A 98 -6.99 -6.37 -12.13
C ALA A 98 -8.36 -6.82 -11.59
N LEU A 99 -9.25 -5.89 -11.25
CA LEU A 99 -10.58 -6.16 -10.68
C LEU A 99 -11.72 -6.16 -11.72
N ALA A 100 -11.45 -5.78 -12.98
CA ALA A 100 -12.49 -5.49 -13.98
C ALA A 100 -13.49 -6.65 -14.20
N ASP A 101 -13.01 -7.89 -14.21
CA ASP A 101 -13.82 -9.10 -14.49
C ASP A 101 -14.31 -9.82 -13.23
N THR A 102 -14.25 -9.18 -12.07
CA THR A 102 -14.66 -9.78 -10.79
C THR A 102 -16.16 -9.70 -10.53
N GLY A 103 -16.90 -8.83 -11.21
CA GLY A 103 -18.32 -8.56 -10.95
C GLY A 103 -18.59 -7.59 -9.79
N LEU A 104 -17.54 -7.00 -9.20
CA LEU A 104 -17.65 -5.88 -8.28
C LEU A 104 -18.11 -4.62 -9.03
N ALA A 105 -18.92 -3.79 -8.37
CA ALA A 105 -19.32 -2.48 -8.87
C ALA A 105 -18.12 -1.50 -8.80
N GLY A 106 -18.16 -0.42 -9.59
CA GLY A 106 -17.00 0.46 -9.73
C GLY A 106 -16.58 1.15 -8.42
N ASP A 107 -17.52 1.47 -7.54
CA ASP A 107 -17.27 1.98 -6.20
C ASP A 107 -16.60 0.93 -5.30
N GLU A 108 -17.07 -0.31 -5.32
CA GLU A 108 -16.43 -1.41 -4.57
C GLU A 108 -15.02 -1.73 -5.08
N GLN A 109 -14.79 -1.62 -6.40
CA GLN A 109 -13.45 -1.78 -6.96
C GLN A 109 -12.51 -0.70 -6.42
N LEU A 110 -12.95 0.57 -6.39
CA LEU A 110 -12.18 1.66 -5.80
C LEU A 110 -11.93 1.44 -4.30
N ASP A 111 -12.95 1.06 -3.54
CA ASP A 111 -12.83 0.77 -2.11
C ASP A 111 -11.84 -0.37 -1.85
N ALA A 112 -11.86 -1.43 -2.68
CA ALA A 112 -10.89 -2.51 -2.62
C ALA A 112 -9.46 -2.02 -2.88
N VAL A 113 -9.26 -1.19 -3.91
CA VAL A 113 -7.95 -0.59 -4.21
C VAL A 113 -7.45 0.23 -3.02
N PHE A 114 -8.27 1.14 -2.49
CA PHE A 114 -7.87 2.00 -1.38
C PHE A 114 -7.69 1.25 -0.06
N LEU A 115 -8.40 0.15 0.16
CA LEU A 115 -8.17 -0.75 1.29
C LEU A 115 -6.77 -1.37 1.21
N VAL A 116 -6.36 -1.87 0.04
CA VAL A 116 -5.02 -2.40 -0.19
C VAL A 116 -3.96 -1.30 -0.05
N VAL A 117 -4.19 -0.10 -0.60
CA VAL A 117 -3.30 1.06 -0.39
C VAL A 117 -3.12 1.36 1.10
N GLY A 118 -4.20 1.37 1.87
CA GLY A 118 -4.18 1.62 3.31
C GLY A 118 -3.30 0.62 4.05
N HIS A 119 -3.46 -0.68 3.75
CA HIS A 119 -2.63 -1.73 4.32
C HIS A 119 -1.15 -1.59 3.95
N VAL A 120 -0.84 -1.40 2.66
CA VAL A 120 0.53 -1.20 2.17
C VAL A 120 1.20 0.00 2.84
N ARG A 121 0.48 1.13 2.96
CA ARG A 121 0.99 2.32 3.65
C ARG A 121 1.24 2.06 5.14
N ASN A 122 0.35 1.33 5.81
CA ASN A 122 0.54 0.98 7.21
C ASN A 122 1.83 0.16 7.40
N VAL A 123 2.04 -0.87 6.57
CA VAL A 123 3.25 -1.69 6.61
C VAL A 123 4.50 -0.86 6.29
N ALA A 124 4.46 -0.01 5.27
CA ALA A 124 5.57 0.87 4.93
C ALA A 124 5.95 1.81 6.09
N GLN A 125 4.96 2.36 6.80
CA GLN A 125 5.17 3.27 7.93
C GLN A 125 5.91 2.59 9.10
N GLN A 126 5.66 1.30 9.32
CA GLN A 126 6.36 0.51 10.34
C GLN A 126 7.86 0.39 10.02
N SER A 127 8.22 0.26 8.74
CA SER A 127 9.63 0.23 8.30
C SER A 127 10.36 1.57 8.47
N VAL A 128 9.66 2.71 8.37
CA VAL A 128 10.26 4.05 8.49
C VAL A 128 10.46 4.48 9.94
N SER A 129 9.61 4.01 10.85
CA SER A 129 9.59 4.45 12.26
C SER A 129 10.70 3.86 13.12
N SER A 130 11.57 3.00 12.55
CA SER A 130 12.71 2.42 13.24
C SER A 130 13.99 2.55 12.40
N PRO A 131 14.81 3.60 12.63
CA PRO A 131 16.11 3.76 11.95
C PRO A 131 17.10 2.65 12.28
N THR A 132 16.92 1.94 13.40
CA THR A 132 17.66 0.73 13.79
C THR A 132 17.05 -0.55 13.23
N ALA A 133 15.84 -0.53 12.64
CA ALA A 133 15.21 -1.70 12.04
C ALA A 133 15.80 -2.16 10.69
N TYR A 134 16.80 -1.44 10.17
CA TYR A 134 17.68 -2.05 9.19
C TYR A 134 18.58 -3.15 9.80
N ARG A 135 18.59 -3.30 11.14
CA ARG A 135 19.27 -4.37 11.89
C ARG A 135 18.34 -5.25 12.73
N ASP A 136 17.23 -4.73 13.26
CA ASP A 136 16.25 -5.48 14.06
C ASP A 136 14.88 -5.54 13.34
N GLU A 137 14.22 -6.69 13.32
CA GLU A 137 12.91 -6.81 12.65
C GLU A 137 11.83 -5.97 13.38
N PRO A 138 11.00 -5.15 12.69
CA PRO A 138 10.04 -4.22 13.31
C PRO A 138 9.12 -4.85 14.38
N GLU A 139 8.75 -6.11 14.20
CA GLU A 139 7.87 -6.84 15.12
C GLU A 139 8.63 -7.41 16.34
N GLU A 140 9.95 -7.62 16.27
CA GLU A 140 10.79 -7.92 17.43
C GLU A 140 10.91 -6.71 18.36
N LEU A 141 11.08 -5.52 17.76
CA LEU A 141 11.04 -4.26 18.50
C LEU A 141 9.70 -4.08 19.21
N MET A 142 8.58 -4.32 18.53
CA MET A 142 7.25 -4.29 19.17
C MET A 142 7.14 -5.30 20.32
N SER A 143 7.61 -6.52 20.11
CA SER A 143 7.59 -7.57 21.14
C SER A 143 8.40 -7.18 22.38
N SER A 144 9.58 -6.56 22.18
CA SER A 144 10.41 -6.06 23.28
C SER A 144 9.78 -4.86 24.00
N MET A 145 9.15 -3.93 23.28
CA MET A 145 8.42 -2.81 23.88
C MET A 145 7.24 -3.31 24.72
N VAL A 146 6.48 -4.28 24.21
CA VAL A 146 5.37 -4.90 24.94
C VAL A 146 5.87 -5.66 26.17
N ALA A 147 6.96 -6.43 26.05
CA ALA A 147 7.55 -7.11 27.19
C ALA A 147 8.01 -6.12 28.27
N GLY A 148 8.66 -5.01 27.87
CA GLY A 148 9.07 -3.94 28.77
C GLY A 148 7.90 -3.19 29.42
N ALA A 149 6.81 -2.95 28.68
CA ALA A 149 5.63 -2.26 29.18
C ALA A 149 4.74 -3.14 30.08
N THR A 150 4.70 -4.46 29.83
CA THR A 150 3.91 -5.40 30.62
C THR A 150 4.64 -5.85 31.87
N GLY A 151 5.96 -6.07 31.83
CA GLY A 151 6.84 -6.21 33.00
C GLY A 151 6.22 -6.93 34.21
N GLU A 152 6.24 -6.26 35.37
CA GLU A 152 5.64 -6.74 36.63
C GLU A 152 4.10 -6.71 36.66
N HIS A 153 3.45 -6.19 35.61
CA HIS A 153 2.01 -6.04 35.46
C HIS A 153 1.41 -6.97 34.39
N ALA A 154 2.08 -8.09 34.09
CA ALA A 154 1.60 -9.04 33.09
C ALA A 154 0.20 -9.60 33.42
N ASP A 155 -0.15 -9.67 34.71
CA ASP A 155 -1.48 -10.03 35.22
C ASP A 155 -2.58 -9.06 34.77
N ARG A 156 -2.24 -7.80 34.53
CA ARG A 156 -3.14 -6.77 34.01
C ARG A 156 -3.35 -6.88 32.49
N TYR A 157 -2.42 -7.49 31.76
CA TYR A 157 -2.43 -7.55 30.29
C TYR A 157 -2.32 -8.99 29.74
N PRO A 158 -3.13 -9.96 30.22
CA PRO A 158 -2.93 -11.37 29.93
C PRO A 158 -3.04 -11.70 28.44
N ALA A 159 -3.96 -11.06 27.70
CA ALA A 159 -4.12 -11.28 26.26
C ALA A 159 -2.91 -10.77 25.46
N LEU A 160 -2.35 -9.63 25.85
CA LEU A 160 -1.20 -9.03 25.18
C LEU A 160 0.07 -9.84 25.42
N THR A 161 0.30 -10.26 26.67
CA THR A 161 1.41 -11.14 27.04
C THR A 161 1.31 -12.49 26.34
N ALA A 162 0.12 -13.09 26.26
CA ALA A 162 -0.10 -14.34 25.54
C ALA A 162 0.21 -14.20 24.03
N ALA A 163 -0.29 -13.13 23.38
CA ALA A 163 -0.07 -12.90 21.96
C ALA A 163 1.42 -12.69 21.62
N VAL A 164 2.16 -11.92 22.42
CA VAL A 164 3.61 -11.73 22.23
C VAL A 164 4.38 -13.01 22.51
N GLY A 165 4.00 -13.75 23.56
CA GLY A 165 4.62 -15.03 23.93
C GLY A 165 4.43 -16.13 22.87
N SER A 166 3.34 -16.12 22.12
CA SER A 166 3.06 -17.10 21.05
C SER A 166 3.74 -16.81 19.72
N ALA A 167 4.33 -15.63 19.55
CA ALA A 167 4.89 -15.24 18.26
C ALA A 167 6.31 -15.82 18.09
N GLU A 168 6.38 -17.08 17.67
CA GLU A 168 7.60 -17.80 17.29
C GLU A 168 7.93 -17.51 15.82
N GLY A 169 8.94 -16.67 15.57
CA GLY A 169 9.77 -16.74 14.35
C GLY A 169 9.20 -16.31 12.99
N ALA A 170 7.95 -15.88 12.84
CA ALA A 170 7.39 -15.40 11.56
C ALA A 170 6.87 -13.96 11.66
N ARG A 171 7.77 -13.06 12.06
CA ARG A 171 7.48 -11.69 12.47
C ARG A 171 7.87 -10.60 11.42
N ASP A 172 7.98 -10.97 10.15
CA ASP A 172 8.10 -10.00 9.03
C ASP A 172 7.17 -10.42 7.89
N ASN A 173 5.90 -10.63 8.24
CA ASN A 173 4.89 -11.03 7.25
C ASN A 173 3.59 -10.22 7.35
N ALA A 174 3.61 -9.07 8.04
CA ALA A 174 2.44 -8.19 8.17
C ALA A 174 1.80 -7.85 6.81
N LEU A 175 2.62 -7.65 5.76
CA LEU A 175 2.10 -7.45 4.41
C LEU A 175 1.27 -8.64 3.95
N ALA A 176 1.87 -9.84 3.86
CA ALA A 176 1.17 -10.97 3.26
C ALA A 176 0.01 -11.43 4.13
N PHE A 177 0.15 -11.42 5.45
CA PHE A 177 -0.96 -11.76 6.34
C PHE A 177 -2.17 -10.85 6.11
N GLY A 178 -1.98 -9.52 6.18
CA GLY A 178 -3.10 -8.59 6.01
C GLY A 178 -3.65 -8.60 4.59
N LEU A 179 -2.78 -8.71 3.59
CA LEU A 179 -3.18 -8.81 2.19
C LEU A 179 -3.98 -10.08 1.93
N ASP A 180 -3.56 -11.24 2.44
CA ASP A 180 -4.32 -12.48 2.29
C ASP A 180 -5.70 -12.35 2.92
N ARG A 181 -5.82 -11.76 4.12
CA ARG A 181 -7.13 -11.55 4.77
C ARG A 181 -8.03 -10.60 3.98
N ILE A 182 -7.47 -9.54 3.41
CA ILE A 182 -8.20 -8.60 2.54
C ILE A 182 -8.69 -9.34 1.29
N LEU A 183 -7.81 -10.07 0.63
CA LEU A 183 -8.13 -10.80 -0.60
C LEU A 183 -9.15 -11.92 -0.36
N ASP A 184 -9.06 -12.66 0.75
CA ASP A 184 -10.05 -13.67 1.16
C ASP A 184 -11.44 -13.04 1.35
N GLY A 185 -11.51 -11.85 1.95
CA GLY A 185 -12.76 -11.12 2.13
C GLY A 185 -13.38 -10.64 0.82
N LEU A 186 -12.55 -10.17 -0.11
CA LEU A 186 -12.98 -9.76 -1.46
C LEU A 186 -13.45 -10.97 -2.28
N GLU A 187 -12.74 -12.09 -2.20
CA GLU A 187 -13.11 -13.35 -2.88
C GLU A 187 -14.49 -13.83 -2.42
N LEU A 188 -14.74 -13.84 -1.10
CA LEU A 188 -16.05 -14.18 -0.55
C LEU A 188 -17.17 -13.24 -1.04
N LEU A 189 -16.89 -11.93 -1.17
CA LEU A 189 -17.87 -10.97 -1.71
C LEU A 189 -18.17 -11.24 -3.19
N ILE A 190 -17.13 -11.49 -3.98
CA ILE A 190 -17.21 -11.82 -5.40
C ILE A 190 -18.03 -13.10 -5.61
N ASP A 191 -17.76 -14.15 -4.84
CA ASP A 191 -18.43 -15.44 -4.99
C ASP A 191 -19.92 -15.34 -4.62
N ARG A 192 -20.26 -14.62 -3.55
CA ARG A 192 -21.66 -14.35 -3.18
C ARG A 192 -22.44 -13.64 -4.30
N ARG A 193 -21.79 -12.75 -5.05
CA ARG A 193 -22.42 -12.09 -6.21
C ARG A 193 -22.64 -13.03 -7.37
N ARG A 194 -21.70 -13.93 -7.64
CA ARG A 194 -21.84 -14.94 -8.69
C ARG A 194 -23.01 -15.88 -8.39
N GLU A 195 -23.14 -16.31 -7.14
CA GLU A 195 -24.25 -17.16 -6.67
C GLU A 195 -25.60 -16.43 -6.74
N GLY A 196 -25.65 -15.17 -6.30
CA GLY A 196 -26.86 -14.35 -6.35
C GLY A 196 -27.30 -13.95 -7.77
N SER A 197 -26.39 -13.96 -8.75
CA SER A 197 -26.70 -13.65 -10.17
C SER A 197 -27.16 -14.88 -10.96
N ALA A 198 -27.02 -16.08 -10.40
CA ALA A 198 -27.42 -17.35 -11.02
C ALA A 198 -28.86 -17.78 -10.67
N THR A 199 -29.57 -16.99 -9.86
CA THR A 199 -30.96 -17.21 -9.42
C THR A 199 -31.88 -16.17 -10.03
#